data_AF-A0A3C0NYR9-F1
#
_entry.id   AF-A0A3C0NYR9-F1
#
_cell.length_a   1.000
_cell.length_b   1.000
_cell.length_c   1.000
_cell.angle_alpha   90.00
_cell.angle_beta   90.00
_cell.angle_gamma   90.00
#
_symmetry.space_group_name_H-M   'P 1'
#
loop_
_entity.id
_entity.type
_entity.pdbx_description
1 polymer ?
#
loop_
_entity_poly.entity_id
_entity_poly.type
_entity_poly.pdbx_seq_one_letter_code
_entity_poly.pdbx_strand_id
1 'polypeptide(L)'
;QQEPYFWIHTPGAVYTYQAFSVHTISPESDAYTLFFGIPDQAFADWAEKMASESEVSLETPVFDSGNKIVTLSTCTSDGSDRYVVHGILCGVVNR
;
A
#
# COMPACT_ATOMS: atom_id res chain seq x y z
N GLN A 1 3.99 16.32 10.84
CA GLN A 1 3.35 14.98 10.89
C GLN A 1 4.45 13.97 11.14
N GLN A 2 4.20 12.98 12.00
CA GLN A 2 5.18 11.91 12.27
C GLN A 2 5.31 11.02 11.04
N GLU A 3 6.54 10.61 10.77
CA GLU A 3 7.00 9.90 9.59
C GLU A 3 6.14 8.62 9.35
N PRO A 4 5.36 8.51 8.25
CA PRO A 4 4.35 7.47 8.09
C PRO A 4 4.97 6.16 7.57
N TYR A 5 6.02 5.67 8.23
CA TYR A 5 6.73 4.46 7.82
C TYR A 5 6.35 3.26 8.70
N PHE A 6 6.37 2.08 8.10
CA PHE A 6 6.21 0.82 8.81
C PHE A 6 7.18 -0.25 8.28
N TRP A 7 7.43 -1.28 9.09
CA TRP A 7 8.38 -2.34 8.77
C TRP A 7 7.71 -3.69 8.70
N ILE A 8 8.12 -4.48 7.71
CA ILE A 8 7.78 -5.91 7.62
C ILE A 8 9.06 -6.72 7.79
N HIS A 9 9.07 -7.56 8.82
CA HIS A 9 10.18 -8.45 9.11
C HIS A 9 9.91 -9.83 8.52
N THR A 10 10.82 -10.28 7.66
CA THR A 10 10.84 -11.65 7.15
C THR A 10 12.11 -12.36 7.65
N PRO A 11 12.23 -13.69 7.52
CA PRO A 11 13.45 -14.39 7.93
C PRO A 11 14.73 -13.88 7.25
N GLY A 12 14.66 -13.46 5.98
CA GLY A 12 15.84 -13.04 5.20
C GLY A 12 16.08 -11.53 5.12
N ALA A 13 15.07 -10.70 5.38
CA ALA A 13 15.20 -9.25 5.25
C ALA A 13 14.17 -8.48 6.09
N VAL A 14 14.52 -7.22 6.38
CA VAL A 14 13.61 -6.20 6.91
C VAL A 14 13.28 -5.23 5.78
N TYR A 15 11.99 -5.03 5.53
CA TYR A 15 11.48 -4.13 4.51
C TYR A 15 10.87 -2.90 5.17
N THR A 16 11.25 -1.71 4.72
CA THR A 16 10.67 -0.43 5.15
C THR A 16 9.71 0.06 4.07
N TYR A 17 8.50 0.43 4.48
CA TYR A 17 7.47 0.97 3.60
C TYR A 17 7.06 2.37 4.05
N GLN A 18 6.86 3.29 3.12
CA GLN A 18 6.22 4.58 3.34
C GLN A 18 4.72 4.44 3.06
N ALA A 19 3.85 4.71 4.03
CA ALA A 19 2.43 4.76 3.79
C ALA A 19 2.09 5.99 2.93
N PHE A 20 1.30 5.77 1.88
CA PHE A 20 0.86 6.82 0.95
C PHE A 20 -0.66 6.92 0.86
N SER A 21 -1.39 5.93 1.38
CA SER A 21 -2.85 5.96 1.42
C SER A 21 -3.39 5.22 2.63
N VAL A 22 -4.43 5.79 3.23
CA VAL A 22 -5.20 5.18 4.30
C VAL A 22 -6.67 5.52 4.11
N HIS A 23 -7.54 4.52 3.96
CA HIS A 23 -8.95 4.77 3.70
C HIS A 23 -9.83 3.56 4.05
N THR A 24 -11.14 3.80 4.11
CA THR A 24 -12.17 2.81 4.39
C THR A 24 -12.78 2.32 3.08
N ILE A 25 -12.83 1.00 2.88
CA ILE A 25 -13.33 0.37 1.64
C ILE A 25 -14.40 -0.67 1.92
N SER A 26 -15.25 -0.92 0.91
CA SER A 26 -16.07 -2.13 0.91
C SER A 26 -15.20 -3.39 0.70
N PRO A 27 -15.66 -4.58 1.13
CA PRO A 27 -14.94 -5.84 0.90
C PRO A 27 -14.63 -6.16 -0.56
N GLU A 28 -15.40 -5.63 -1.51
CA GLU A 28 -15.29 -5.88 -2.96
C GLU A 28 -14.51 -4.78 -3.70
N SER A 29 -13.82 -3.90 -2.97
CA SER A 29 -13.06 -2.79 -3.55
C SER A 29 -11.85 -3.26 -4.35
N ASP A 30 -11.50 -2.48 -5.39
CA ASP A 30 -10.31 -2.67 -6.21
C ASP A 30 -9.00 -2.30 -5.50
N ALA A 31 -9.04 -1.85 -4.25
CA ALA A 31 -7.87 -1.74 -3.37
C ALA A 31 -7.15 -3.08 -3.12
N TYR A 32 -7.81 -4.21 -3.40
CA TYR A 32 -7.20 -5.55 -3.35
C TYR A 32 -6.62 -6.04 -4.68
N THR A 33 -6.52 -5.17 -5.69
CA THR A 33 -5.97 -5.56 -7.00
C THR A 33 -4.52 -6.05 -6.85
N LEU A 34 -4.27 -7.28 -7.28
CA LEU A 34 -2.94 -7.87 -7.31
C LEU A 34 -2.34 -7.73 -8.71
N PHE A 35 -1.16 -7.12 -8.78
CA PHE A 35 -0.36 -7.04 -10.00
C PHE A 35 0.73 -8.11 -9.98
N PHE A 36 0.82 -8.89 -11.06
CA PHE A 36 1.82 -9.93 -11.22
C PHE A 36 2.72 -9.62 -12.42
N GLY A 37 4.02 -9.91 -12.30
CA GLY A 37 4.98 -9.67 -13.37
C GLY A 37 5.60 -8.28 -13.31
N ILE A 38 6.01 -7.75 -14.47
CA ILE A 38 6.54 -6.39 -14.60
C ILE A 38 5.34 -5.43 -14.50
N PRO A 39 5.28 -4.56 -13.49
CA PRO A 39 4.22 -3.57 -13.38
C PRO A 39 4.21 -2.66 -14.61
N ASP A 40 3.03 -2.31 -15.09
CA ASP A 40 2.80 -1.49 -16.28
C ASP A 40 2.10 -0.17 -15.91
N GLN A 41 1.62 0.57 -16.91
CA GLN A 41 0.89 1.82 -16.65
C GLN A 41 -0.34 1.59 -15.76
N ALA A 42 -1.01 0.43 -15.85
CA ALA A 42 -2.18 0.13 -15.04
C ALA A 42 -1.83 0.02 -13.54
N PHE A 43 -0.61 -0.42 -13.20
CA PHE A 43 -0.13 -0.40 -11.83
C PHE A 43 0.06 1.03 -11.30
N ALA A 44 0.70 1.90 -12.08
CA ALA A 44 0.92 3.29 -11.69
C ALA A 44 -0.42 4.04 -11.54
N ASP A 45 -1.33 3.88 -12.51
CA ASP A 45 -2.67 4.48 -12.48
C ASP A 45 -3.48 3.99 -11.25
N TRP A 46 -3.38 2.70 -10.93
CA TRP A 46 -4.00 2.15 -9.72
C TRP A 46 -3.40 2.74 -8.44
N ALA A 47 -2.07 2.86 -8.36
CA ALA A 47 -1.41 3.41 -7.19
C ALA A 47 -1.74 4.90 -6.98
N GLU A 48 -1.80 5.68 -8.07
CA GLU A 48 -2.26 7.07 -8.06
C GLU A 48 -3.72 7.18 -7.59
N LYS A 49 -4.60 6.30 -8.10
CA LYS A 49 -5.99 6.22 -7.63
C LYS A 49 -6.03 5.97 -6.12
N MET A 50 -5.33 4.95 -5.61
CA MET A 50 -5.30 4.64 -4.18
C MET A 50 -4.79 5.82 -3.34
N ALA A 51 -3.77 6.55 -3.81
CA ALA A 51 -3.28 7.75 -3.13
C ALA A 51 -4.36 8.84 -3.04
N SER A 52 -5.12 9.06 -4.13
CA SER A 52 -6.20 10.06 -4.18
C SER A 52 -7.40 9.73 -3.29
N GLU A 53 -7.62 8.45 -2.99
CA GLU A 53 -8.71 7.98 -2.12
C GLU A 53 -8.36 8.05 -0.63
N SER A 54 -7.12 8.44 -0.28
CA SER A 54 -6.68 8.55 1.11
C SER A 54 -7.54 9.55 1.91
N GLU A 55 -8.07 9.10 3.05
CA GLU A 55 -8.82 9.91 3.99
C GLU A 55 -7.91 10.81 4.85
N VAL A 56 -6.61 10.54 4.84
CA VAL A 56 -5.59 11.30 5.57
C VAL A 56 -4.58 11.90 4.62
N SER A 57 -4.12 13.12 4.93
CA SER A 57 -3.12 13.83 4.14
C SER A 57 -1.74 13.20 4.37
N LEU A 58 -1.21 12.55 3.33
CA LEU A 58 0.10 11.91 3.29
C LEU A 58 0.90 12.44 2.09
N GLU A 59 2.21 12.31 2.17
CA GLU A 59 3.07 12.54 1.00
C GLU A 59 2.78 11.47 -0.05
N THR A 60 2.47 11.90 -1.26
CA THR A 60 2.26 11.02 -2.41
C THR A 60 3.61 10.79 -3.10
N PRO A 61 4.14 9.55 -3.11
CA PRO A 61 5.35 9.23 -3.83
C PRO A 61 5.10 9.26 -5.35
N VAL A 62 6.18 9.29 -6.14
CA VAL A 62 6.09 9.05 -7.58
C VAL A 62 5.97 7.55 -7.81
N PHE A 63 4.93 7.13 -8.53
CA PHE A 63 4.68 5.73 -8.84
C PHE A 63 5.30 5.35 -10.20
N ASP A 64 6.10 4.29 -10.20
CA ASP A 64 6.71 3.71 -11.40
C ASP A 64 6.62 2.18 -11.41
N SER A 65 6.98 1.59 -12.55
CA SER A 65 6.92 0.14 -12.77
C SER A 65 7.91 -0.68 -11.93
N GLY A 66 8.89 -0.06 -11.28
CA GLY A 66 9.83 -0.73 -10.38
C GLY A 66 9.33 -0.81 -8.94
N ASN A 67 8.29 -0.07 -8.59
CA ASN A 67 7.81 0.01 -7.22
C ASN A 67 7.11 -1.28 -6.77
N LYS A 68 7.12 -1.50 -5.45
CA LYS A 68 6.38 -2.59 -4.81
C LYS A 68 5.50 -2.01 -3.73
N ILE A 69 4.22 -2.39 -3.74
CA ILE A 69 3.23 -1.92 -2.78
C ILE A 69 2.76 -3.09 -1.92
N VAL A 70 2.52 -2.81 -0.64
CA VAL A 70 1.81 -3.68 0.29
C VAL A 70 0.48 -3.04 0.66
N THR A 71 -0.57 -3.85 0.71
CA THR A 71 -1.87 -3.49 1.28
C THR A 71 -2.03 -4.21 2.63
N LEU A 72 -2.15 -3.45 3.72
CA LEU A 72 -2.58 -3.97 5.01
C LEU A 72 -4.08 -3.72 5.14
N SER A 73 -4.85 -4.75 5.48
CA SER A 73 -6.30 -4.65 5.62
C SER A 73 -6.78 -5.27 6.92
N THR A 74 -7.72 -4.61 7.60
CA THR A 74 -8.38 -5.17 8.78
C THR A 74 -9.36 -6.28 8.38
N CYS A 75 -9.39 -7.38 9.15
CA CYS A 75 -10.41 -8.41 9.01
C CYS A 75 -11.55 -8.20 10.05
N THR A 76 -12.56 -7.42 9.67
CA THR A 76 -13.86 -7.30 10.37
C THR A 76 -14.73 -8.54 10.12
N SER A 77 -15.21 -9.19 11.19
CA SER A 77 -15.92 -10.48 11.13
C SER A 77 -17.39 -10.40 10.72
N ASP A 78 -17.94 -9.21 10.52
CA ASP A 78 -19.37 -8.94 10.32
C ASP A 78 -19.74 -8.52 8.88
N GLY A 79 -18.77 -8.57 7.94
CA GLY A 79 -19.00 -8.19 6.54
C GLY A 79 -19.07 -6.68 6.29
N SER A 80 -18.67 -5.86 7.27
CA SER A 80 -18.60 -4.41 7.20
C SER A 80 -17.38 -3.89 6.43
N ASP A 81 -17.29 -2.57 6.35
CA ASP A 81 -16.17 -1.85 5.75
C ASP A 81 -14.80 -2.29 6.34
N ARG A 82 -13.79 -2.20 5.50
CA ARG A 82 -12.40 -2.57 5.79
C ARG A 82 -11.59 -1.30 5.88
N TYR A 83 -10.72 -1.21 6.89
CA TYR A 83 -9.71 -0.18 6.92
C TYR A 83 -8.45 -0.69 6.24
N VAL A 84 -7.98 0.05 5.23
CA VAL A 84 -6.78 -0.31 4.48
C VAL A 84 -5.69 0.74 4.58
N VAL A 85 -4.44 0.26 4.59
CA VAL A 85 -3.23 1.07 4.49
C VAL A 85 -2.41 0.55 3.32
N HIS A 86 -2.06 1.44 2.40
CA HIS A 86 -1.13 1.14 1.31
C HIS A 86 0.23 1.73 1.62
N GLY A 87 1.28 0.90 1.51
CA GLY A 87 2.66 1.32 1.65
C GLY A 87 3.51 0.98 0.44
N ILE A 88 4.34 1.92 0.02
CA ILE A 88 5.34 1.73 -1.05
C ILE A 88 6.68 1.34 -0.43
N LEU A 89 7.35 0.35 -1.00
CA LEU A 89 8.66 -0.11 -0.52
C LEU A 89 9.72 0.98 -0.76
N CYS A 90 10.40 1.40 0.31
CA CYS A 90 11.45 2.43 0.25
C CYS A 90 12.79 1.99 0.86
N GLY A 91 12.87 0.81 1.49
CA GLY A 91 14.12 0.29 2.03
C GLY A 91 14.13 -1.23 2.22
N VAL A 92 15.30 -1.85 2.02
CA VAL A 92 15.53 -3.28 2.27
C VAL A 92 16.85 -3.46 3.00
N VAL A 93 16.83 -4.15 4.14
CA VAL A 93 18.01 -4.57 4.88
C VAL A 93 18.03 -6.10 4.95
N ASN A 94 18.99 -6.71 4.25
CA ASN A 94 19.19 -8.16 4.27
C ASN A 94 19.82 -8.61 5.60
N ARG A 95 19.42 -9.78 6.10
CA ARG A 95 19.96 -10.39 7.33
C ARG A 95 20.90 -11.56 7.03
#